data_AF-A0AAF0TEI8-F1
#
_entry.id   AF-A0AAF0TEI8-F1
#
_cell.length_a   1.000
_cell.length_b   1.000
_cell.length_c   1.000
_cell.angle_alpha   90.00
_cell.angle_beta   90.00
_cell.angle_gamma   90.00
#
_symmetry.space_group_name_H-M   'P 1'
#
loop_
_entity.id
_entity.type
_entity.pdbx_description
1 polymer ?
#
loop_
_entity_poly.entity_id
_entity_poly.type
_entity_poly.pdbx_seq_one_letter_code
_entity_poly.pdbx_strand_id
1 'polypeptide(L)'
;MNVHYRPDKANVVADALSRLSMGSVAHVEEERRELAKDVHRLGRIGVRLMSISDGGVTVQNGAESSLVVWVKKKQDSDPILLELKGAFHNQRVEVFSQGEDGGTHGHHPRTVDRLTVRPA
;
A
#
# COMPACT_ATOMS: atom_id res chain seq x y z
N MET A 1 3.27 -31.30 -20.57
CA MET A 1 2.83 -31.51 -19.17
C MET A 1 1.42 -32.08 -19.21
N ASN A 2 1.14 -33.16 -18.47
CA ASN A 2 -0.19 -33.75 -18.39
C ASN A 2 -0.80 -33.41 -17.02
N VAL A 3 -1.88 -32.65 -17.02
CA VAL A 3 -2.60 -32.25 -15.80
C VAL A 3 -3.83 -33.14 -15.69
N HIS A 4 -3.87 -33.99 -14.68
CA HIS A 4 -5.04 -34.85 -14.39
C HIS A 4 -6.24 -33.98 -13.99
N TYR A 5 -7.15 -33.76 -14.94
CA TYR A 5 -8.38 -33.01 -14.73
C TYR A 5 -9.36 -33.80 -13.87
N ARG A 6 -9.81 -33.18 -12.78
CA ARG A 6 -10.84 -33.69 -11.88
C ARG A 6 -11.96 -32.64 -11.80
N PRO A 7 -13.20 -32.94 -12.24
CA PRO A 7 -14.29 -31.95 -12.31
C PRO A 7 -14.63 -31.30 -10.97
N ASP A 8 -14.52 -32.07 -9.87
CA ASP A 8 -14.68 -31.62 -8.47
C ASP A 8 -13.60 -30.62 -8.01
N LYS A 9 -12.50 -30.50 -8.75
CA LYS A 9 -11.38 -29.58 -8.50
C LYS A 9 -11.08 -28.67 -9.68
N ALA A 10 -12.02 -28.53 -10.61
CA ALA A 10 -11.83 -27.72 -11.82
C ALA A 10 -11.39 -26.29 -11.49
N ASN A 11 -11.93 -25.69 -10.42
CA ASN A 11 -11.60 -24.34 -9.99
C ASN A 11 -10.16 -24.21 -9.47
N VAL A 12 -9.65 -25.22 -8.74
CA VAL A 12 -8.29 -25.22 -8.18
C VAL A 12 -7.27 -25.44 -9.29
N VAL A 13 -7.58 -26.32 -10.24
CA VAL A 13 -6.74 -26.57 -11.41
C VAL A 13 -6.72 -25.35 -12.34
N ALA A 14 -7.88 -24.73 -12.56
CA ALA A 14 -7.98 -23.48 -13.33
C ALA A 14 -7.21 -22.33 -12.65
N ASP A 15 -7.30 -22.17 -11.33
CA ASP A 15 -6.51 -21.19 -10.59
C ASP A 15 -5.01 -21.46 -10.71
N ALA A 16 -4.57 -22.70 -10.48
CA ALA A 16 -3.17 -23.08 -10.59
C ALA A 16 -2.61 -22.87 -12.00
N LEU A 17 -3.36 -23.24 -13.03
CA LEU A 17 -2.99 -23.03 -14.43
C LEU A 17 -3.02 -21.56 -14.83
N SER A 18 -3.98 -20.79 -14.33
CA SER A 18 -4.05 -19.35 -14.58
C SER A 18 -2.86 -18.63 -13.93
N ARG A 19 -2.48 -19.01 -12.70
CA ARG A 19 -1.28 -18.49 -12.03
C ARG A 19 0.01 -18.91 -12.73
N LEU A 20 0.09 -20.14 -13.25
CA LEU A 20 1.22 -20.61 -14.04
C LEU A 20 1.32 -19.86 -15.38
N SER A 21 0.19 -19.66 -16.06
CA SER A 21 0.09 -18.94 -17.32
C SER A 21 0.44 -17.45 -17.15
N MET A 22 -0.04 -16.82 -16.08
CA MET A 22 0.36 -15.45 -15.71
C MET A 22 1.84 -15.33 -15.33
N GLY A 23 2.53 -16.42 -15.03
CA GLY A 23 3.98 -16.46 -14.80
C GLY A 23 4.81 -16.69 -16.04
N SER A 24 4.16 -17.08 -17.15
CA SER A 24 4.84 -17.25 -18.43
C SER A 24 5.00 -15.91 -19.12
N VAL A 25 6.25 -15.54 -19.39
CA VAL A 25 6.61 -14.32 -20.13
C VAL A 25 6.94 -14.64 -21.59
N ALA A 26 6.68 -15.86 -22.04
CA ALA A 26 7.06 -16.32 -23.38
C ALA A 26 6.38 -15.54 -24.52
N HIS A 27 5.21 -14.96 -24.25
CA HIS A 27 4.40 -14.20 -25.22
C HIS A 27 4.63 -12.68 -25.16
N VAL A 28 5.52 -12.21 -24.27
CA VAL A 28 5.79 -10.79 -24.06
C VAL A 28 7.02 -10.41 -24.88
N GLU A 29 6.94 -9.27 -25.57
CA GLU A 29 8.06 -8.66 -26.29
C GLU A 29 9.31 -8.55 -25.41
N GLU A 30 10.49 -8.77 -26.01
CA GLU A 30 11.76 -8.83 -25.28
C GLU A 30 12.00 -7.57 -24.43
N GLU A 31 11.64 -6.40 -24.97
CA GLU A 31 11.75 -5.09 -24.31
C GLU A 31 10.87 -4.96 -23.06
N ARG A 32 9.78 -5.74 -22.95
CA ARG A 32 8.82 -5.72 -21.82
C ARG A 32 8.95 -6.95 -20.93
N ARG A 33 9.83 -7.89 -21.26
CA ARG A 33 9.99 -9.19 -20.59
C ARG A 33 10.39 -9.02 -19.12
N GLU A 34 11.32 -8.12 -18.82
CA GLU A 34 11.74 -7.86 -17.43
C GLU A 34 10.62 -7.23 -16.60
N LEU A 35 9.93 -6.21 -17.14
CA LEU A 35 8.78 -5.60 -16.48
C LEU A 35 7.68 -6.62 -16.18
N ALA A 36 7.40 -7.53 -17.12
CA ALA A 36 6.42 -8.60 -16.92
C ALA A 36 6.84 -9.58 -15.81
N LYS A 37 8.13 -9.89 -15.66
CA LYS A 37 8.65 -10.70 -14.53
C LYS A 37 8.43 -9.99 -13.20
N ASP A 38 8.67 -8.68 -13.14
CA ASP A 38 8.48 -7.88 -11.93
C ASP A 38 7.01 -7.79 -11.53
N VAL A 39 6.12 -7.52 -12.49
CA VAL A 39 4.66 -7.54 -12.26
C VAL A 39 4.20 -8.92 -11.76
N HIS A 40 4.75 -10.01 -12.31
CA HIS A 40 4.43 -11.35 -11.83
C HIS A 40 4.92 -11.59 -10.39
N ARG A 41 6.14 -11.14 -10.04
CA ARG A 41 6.66 -11.21 -8.67
C ARG A 41 5.75 -10.46 -7.70
N LEU A 42 5.28 -9.28 -8.08
CA LEU A 42 4.31 -8.50 -7.30
C LEU A 42 3.01 -9.28 -7.08
N GLY A 43 2.42 -9.87 -8.13
CA GLY A 43 1.24 -10.71 -8.00
C GLY A 43 1.44 -11.92 -7.07
N ARG A 44 2.63 -12.53 -7.09
CA ARG A 44 2.98 -13.69 -6.24
C ARG A 44 3.04 -13.34 -4.75
N ILE A 45 3.52 -12.15 -4.40
CA ILE A 45 3.50 -11.66 -3.00
C ILE A 45 2.15 -11.05 -2.61
N GLY A 46 1.15 -11.14 -3.49
CA GLY A 46 -0.20 -10.68 -3.23
C GLY A 46 -0.42 -9.20 -3.52
N VAL A 47 0.46 -8.52 -4.24
CA VAL A 47 0.24 -7.12 -4.67
C VAL A 47 -0.61 -7.07 -5.93
N ARG A 48 -1.64 -6.23 -5.95
CA ARG A 48 -2.51 -5.96 -7.10
C ARG A 48 -2.22 -4.57 -7.64
N LEU A 49 -2.00 -4.46 -8.95
CA LEU A 49 -1.88 -3.19 -9.66
C LEU A 49 -3.20 -2.88 -10.35
N MET A 50 -3.74 -1.69 -10.17
CA MET A 50 -4.97 -1.22 -10.83
C MET A 50 -4.68 0.06 -11.61
N SER A 51 -5.09 0.11 -12.88
CA SER A 51 -4.99 1.33 -13.69
C SER A 51 -5.98 2.37 -13.21
N ILE A 52 -5.53 3.63 -13.15
CA ILE A 52 -6.36 4.81 -12.95
C ILE A 52 -6.63 5.41 -14.34
N SER A 53 -7.80 6.04 -14.51
CA SER A 53 -8.22 6.63 -15.79
C SER A 53 -7.28 7.71 -16.35
N ASP A 54 -6.40 8.29 -15.52
CA ASP A 54 -5.43 9.32 -15.89
C ASP A 54 -4.08 8.77 -16.36
N GLY A 55 -3.96 7.44 -16.54
CA GLY A 55 -2.70 6.78 -16.87
C GLY A 55 -1.83 6.47 -15.65
N GLY A 56 -2.29 6.79 -14.44
CA GLY A 56 -1.68 6.35 -13.20
C GLY A 56 -1.93 4.86 -12.90
N VAL A 57 -1.18 4.32 -11.94
CA VAL A 57 -1.35 2.96 -11.41
C VAL A 57 -1.44 3.04 -9.89
N THR A 58 -2.52 2.51 -9.31
CA THR A 58 -2.59 2.29 -7.86
C THR A 58 -2.06 0.90 -7.51
N VAL A 59 -1.39 0.84 -6.35
CA VAL A 59 -0.89 -0.39 -5.76
C VAL A 59 -1.78 -0.75 -4.59
N GLN A 60 -2.39 -1.94 -4.62
CA GLN A 60 -3.21 -2.46 -3.53
C GLN A 60 -2.61 -3.76 -2.99
N ASN A 61 -2.74 -3.95 -1.68
CA ASN A 61 -2.53 -5.27 -1.11
C ASN A 61 -3.71 -6.17 -1.48
N GLY A 62 -3.45 -7.21 -2.24
CA GLY A 62 -4.44 -8.10 -2.83
C GLY A 62 -5.04 -9.13 -1.88
N ALA A 63 -4.47 -9.29 -0.69
CA ALA A 63 -5.08 -10.04 0.40
C ALA A 63 -4.61 -9.49 1.76
N GLU A 64 -5.50 -8.82 2.49
CA GLU A 64 -5.29 -8.62 3.92
C GLU A 64 -5.49 -9.95 4.63
N SER A 65 -4.52 -10.35 5.45
CA SER A 65 -4.68 -11.53 6.28
C SER A 65 -5.73 -11.27 7.36
N SER A 66 -6.43 -12.32 7.79
CA SER A 66 -7.38 -12.24 8.91
C SER A 66 -6.74 -11.67 10.18
N LEU A 67 -5.44 -11.92 10.37
CA LEU A 67 -4.64 -11.34 11.45
C LEU A 67 -4.53 -9.82 11.30
N VAL A 68 -4.21 -9.29 10.12
CA VAL A 68 -4.08 -7.85 9.88
C VAL A 68 -5.42 -7.15 10.11
N VAL A 69 -6.52 -7.73 9.62
CA VAL A 69 -7.89 -7.20 9.86
C VAL A 69 -8.20 -7.19 11.35
N TRP A 70 -7.87 -8.26 12.07
CA TRP A 70 -8.10 -8.35 13.51
C TRP A 70 -7.23 -7.36 14.31
N VAL A 71 -5.96 -7.20 13.95
CA VAL A 71 -5.05 -6.23 14.56
C VAL A 71 -5.58 -4.81 14.36
N LYS A 72 -5.97 -4.43 13.14
CA LYS A 72 -6.58 -3.11 12.87
C LYS A 72 -7.81 -2.87 13.76
N LYS A 73 -8.72 -3.85 13.83
CA LYS A 73 -9.91 -3.74 14.71
C LYS A 73 -9.54 -3.53 16.17
N LYS A 74 -8.46 -4.16 16.65
CA LYS A 74 -7.97 -3.97 18.02
C LYS A 74 -7.29 -2.61 18.20
N GLN A 75 -6.53 -2.14 17.22
CA GLN A 75 -5.90 -0.83 17.23
C GLN A 75 -6.93 0.31 17.20
N ASP A 76 -8.05 0.14 16.50
CA ASP A 76 -9.15 1.11 16.48
C ASP A 76 -9.85 1.26 17.85
N SER A 77 -9.68 0.27 18.74
CA SER A 77 -10.21 0.29 20.11
C SER A 77 -9.14 0.60 21.16
N ASP A 78 -7.88 0.77 20.75
CA ASP A 78 -6.76 1.03 21.66
C ASP A 78 -6.75 2.53 22.04
N PRO A 79 -6.94 2.87 23.33
CA PRO A 79 -7.04 4.26 23.76
C PRO A 79 -5.75 5.04 23.53
N ILE A 80 -4.58 4.40 23.62
CA ILE A 80 -3.27 5.03 23.41
C ILE A 80 -3.11 5.37 21.93
N LEU A 81 -3.44 4.43 21.04
CA LEU A 81 -3.32 4.66 19.59
C LEU A 81 -4.33 5.70 19.09
N LEU A 82 -5.53 5.75 19.66
CA LEU A 82 -6.52 6.78 19.36
C LEU A 82 -6.04 8.18 19.78
N GLU A 83 -5.42 8.30 20.96
CA GLU A 83 -4.84 9.56 21.43
C GLU A 83 -3.69 10.02 20.53
N LEU A 84 -2.77 9.14 20.16
CA LEU A 84 -1.68 9.45 19.22
C LEU A 84 -2.22 9.85 17.84
N LYS A 85 -3.24 9.14 17.34
CA LYS A 85 -3.88 9.49 16.07
C LYS A 85 -4.51 10.87 16.15
N GLY A 86 -5.24 11.18 17.22
CA GLY A 86 -5.81 12.51 17.45
C GLY A 86 -4.75 13.60 17.52
N ALA A 87 -3.68 13.37 18.28
CA ALA A 87 -2.54 14.28 18.39
C ALA A 87 -1.89 14.56 17.02
N PHE A 88 -1.74 13.55 16.16
CA PHE A 88 -1.18 13.73 14.81
C PHE A 88 -2.08 14.56 13.90
N HIS A 89 -3.41 14.37 13.96
CA HIS A 89 -4.35 15.17 13.18
C HIS A 89 -4.39 16.62 13.68
N ASN A 90 -4.28 16.81 14.99
CA ASN A 90 -4.25 18.13 15.63
C ASN A 90 -2.89 18.83 15.49
N GLN A 91 -1.82 18.07 15.24
CA GLN A 91 -0.45 18.56 15.03
C GLN A 91 -0.07 18.57 13.54
N ARG A 92 -1.05 18.66 12.63
CA ARG A 92 -0.81 19.27 11.32
C ARG A 92 -0.46 20.74 11.55
N VAL A 93 0.81 21.02 11.83
CA VAL A 93 1.40 22.30 11.44
C VAL A 93 1.29 22.32 9.92
N GLU A 94 0.36 23.11 9.39
CA GLU A 94 0.43 23.47 7.98
C GLU A 94 1.73 24.22 7.77
N VAL A 95 2.79 23.50 7.38
CA VAL A 95 4.08 24.08 7.02
C VAL A 95 3.92 24.93 5.75
N PHE A 96 2.86 24.67 4.98
CA PHE A 96 2.51 25.42 3.78
C PHE A 96 1.01 25.73 3.79
N SER A 97 0.70 27.02 3.83
CA SER A 97 -0.61 27.55 3.47
C SER A 97 -0.54 28.08 2.04
N GLN A 98 -1.55 27.76 1.23
CA GLN A 98 -1.66 28.23 -0.15
C GLN A 98 -2.26 29.63 -0.15
N GLY A 99 -1.51 30.63 -0.64
CA GLY A 99 -2.02 31.98 -0.80
C GLY A 99 -3.12 32.04 -1.87
N GLU A 100 -4.00 33.04 -1.78
CA GLU A 100 -5.04 33.31 -2.80
C GLU A 100 -4.46 33.59 -4.21
N ASP A 101 -3.15 33.81 -4.32
CA ASP A 101 -2.41 34.00 -5.57
C ASP A 101 -1.80 32.71 -6.15
N GLY A 102 -2.00 31.56 -5.48
CA GLY A 102 -1.44 30.27 -5.88
C GLY A 102 0.02 30.05 -5.47
N GLY A 103 0.64 30.95 -4.70
CA GLY A 103 1.98 30.79 -4.16
C GLY A 103 2.01 29.99 -2.85
N THR A 104 2.88 28.97 -2.76
CA THR A 104 3.13 28.23 -1.51
C THR A 104 4.15 28.99 -0.65
N HIS A 105 3.73 29.53 0.49
CA HIS A 105 4.64 30.16 1.45
C HIS A 105 4.98 29.18 2.58
N GLY A 106 6.26 28.90 2.77
CA GLY A 106 6.75 28.03 3.85
C GLY A 106 6.89 28.80 5.16
N HIS A 107 6.18 28.39 6.21
CA HIS A 107 6.41 28.92 7.56
C HIS A 107 7.48 28.09 8.27
N HIS A 108 8.60 28.75 8.62
CA HIS A 108 9.64 28.16 9.47
C HIS A 108 9.05 27.95 10.88
N PRO A 109 9.02 26.72 11.42
CA PRO A 109 8.54 26.50 12.78
C PRO A 109 9.47 27.23 13.76
N ARG A 110 8.90 28.10 14.59
CA ARG A 110 9.61 28.71 15.71
C ARG A 110 9.93 27.61 16.71
N THR A 111 11.20 27.50 17.05
CA THR A 111 11.76 26.63 18.09
C THR A 111 10.94 26.74 19.37
N VAL A 112 10.51 25.59 19.89
CA VAL A 112 9.92 25.48 21.23
C VAL A 112 10.93 25.96 22.28
N ASP A 113 10.50 26.91 23.12
CA ASP A 113 11.30 27.41 24.23
C ASP A 113 11.65 26.28 25.21
N ARG A 114 12.94 26.20 25.51
CA ARG A 114 13.58 25.25 26.41
C ARG A 114 13.05 25.44 27.84
N LEU A 115 12.33 24.46 28.39
CA LEU A 115 11.99 24.43 29.81
C LEU A 115 13.27 24.52 30.65
N THR A 116 13.39 25.58 31.44
CA THR A 116 14.43 25.74 32.47
C THR A 116 14.07 24.84 33.65
N VAL A 117 14.83 23.77 33.86
CA VAL A 117 14.82 23.00 35.12
C VAL A 117 15.80 23.68 36.07
N ARG A 118 15.30 24.28 37.16
CA ARG A 118 16.13 24.75 38.28
C ARG A 118 16.39 23.57 39.24
N PRO A 119 17.63 23.29 39.65
CA PRO A 119 17.90 22.33 40.70
C PRO A 119 17.61 22.94 42.09
N ALA A 120 17.24 22.06 43.03
CA ALA A 120 17.00 22.34 44.44
C ALA A 120 18.30 22.61 45.22
#